data_AF-A0A9Q3Q0T7-F1
#
_entry.id   AF-A0A9Q3Q0T7-F1
#
_cell.length_a   1.000
_cell.length_b   1.000
_cell.length_c   1.000
_cell.angle_alpha   90.00
_cell.angle_beta   90.00
_cell.angle_gamma   90.00
#
_symmetry.space_group_name_H-M   'P 1'
#
loop_
_entity.id
_entity.type
_entity.pdbx_description
1 polymer ?
#
loop_
_entity_poly.entity_id
_entity_poly.type
_entity_poly.pdbx_seq_one_letter_code
_entity_poly.pdbx_strand_id
1 'polypeptide(L)'
;MKESGHVSLYIGDFRSLASRIGDWGKRDFIHYFRKGFPSRILDQLASHPSRIDSLQDLTDFTLELDTRYHERQNEKSHYQEKKPEVSKLNSSHPQNSSSSSQKKKTNFQKREKPHSSLLNKYFKLINYEKERRIKEGLCTCCGGKHTLESCFKRPQSKLAQPSGNFPAREKPE
;
A
#
# COMPACT_ATOMS: atom_id res chain seq x y z
N MET A 1 -13.06 15.93 12.51
CA MET A 1 -12.83 14.48 12.65
C MET A 1 -11.56 14.08 11.89
N LYS A 2 -10.86 12.99 12.28
CA LYS A 2 -9.67 12.49 11.55
C LYS A 2 -10.05 11.62 10.34
N GLU A 3 -9.11 11.41 9.42
CA GLU A 3 -9.29 10.59 8.21
C GLU A 3 -9.51 9.08 8.45
N SER A 4 -9.26 8.58 9.66
CA SER A 4 -9.59 7.19 10.04
C SER A 4 -10.65 7.11 11.14
N GLY A 5 -11.19 8.26 11.57
CA GLY A 5 -12.18 8.33 12.63
C GLY A 5 -13.57 7.97 12.14
N HIS A 6 -14.36 7.39 13.03
CA HIS A 6 -15.76 7.04 12.79
C HIS A 6 -16.69 8.24 12.97
N VAL A 7 -17.65 8.37 12.06
CA VAL A 7 -18.68 9.43 12.10
C VAL A 7 -19.58 9.31 13.32
N SER A 8 -19.87 8.10 13.79
CA SER A 8 -20.71 7.86 14.97
C SER A 8 -20.17 8.57 16.24
N LEU A 9 -18.86 8.51 16.46
CA LEU A 9 -18.19 9.20 17.57
C LEU A 9 -18.30 10.72 17.40
N TYR A 10 -18.04 11.20 16.19
CA TYR A 10 -18.15 12.63 15.88
C TYR A 10 -19.58 13.16 16.08
N ILE A 11 -20.61 12.40 15.68
CA ILE A 11 -22.02 12.76 15.90
C ILE A 11 -22.31 12.87 17.39
N GLY A 12 -21.82 11.93 18.21
CA GLY A 12 -21.98 11.96 19.67
C GLY A 12 -21.39 13.23 20.27
N ASP A 13 -20.13 13.53 19.94
CA ASP A 13 -19.44 14.73 20.39
C ASP A 13 -20.14 16.00 19.91
N PHE A 14 -20.55 16.04 18.64
CA PHE A 14 -21.23 17.17 18.04
C PHE A 14 -22.57 17.45 18.72
N ARG A 15 -23.39 16.41 18.99
CA ARG A 15 -24.67 16.55 19.69
C ARG A 15 -24.48 16.99 21.14
N SER A 16 -23.44 16.50 21.81
CA SER A 16 -23.07 16.93 23.18
C SER A 16 -22.66 18.41 23.24
N LEU A 17 -21.95 18.90 22.22
CA LEU A 17 -21.64 20.32 22.10
C LEU A 17 -22.86 21.16 21.71
N ALA A 18 -23.67 20.65 20.78
CA ALA A 18 -24.88 21.30 20.30
C ALA A 18 -25.94 21.47 21.40
N SER A 19 -25.98 20.61 22.42
CA SER A 19 -26.90 20.78 23.55
C SER A 19 -26.42 21.83 24.57
N ARG A 20 -25.11 22.12 24.61
CA ARG A 20 -24.52 23.14 25.50
C ARG A 20 -24.59 24.53 24.90
N ILE A 21 -24.53 24.60 23.59
CA ILE A 21 -24.59 25.82 22.82
C ILE A 21 -26.07 26.08 22.54
N GLY A 22 -26.61 27.23 22.98
CA GLY A 22 -28.04 27.57 22.91
C GLY A 22 -28.59 27.73 21.48
N ASP A 23 -29.57 28.62 21.29
CA ASP A 23 -30.37 28.75 20.06
C ASP A 23 -29.55 29.05 18.79
N TRP A 24 -29.01 28.01 18.17
CA TRP A 24 -28.36 28.06 16.87
C TRP A 24 -29.34 27.73 15.76
N GLY A 25 -29.17 28.40 14.62
CA GLY A 25 -29.96 28.11 13.43
C GLY A 25 -29.66 26.72 12.90
N LYS A 26 -30.67 26.03 12.34
CA LYS A 26 -30.50 24.73 11.66
C LYS A 26 -29.41 24.78 10.58
N ARG A 27 -29.33 25.90 9.86
CA ARG A 27 -28.31 26.15 8.83
C ARG A 27 -26.90 26.21 9.39
N ASP A 28 -26.73 26.83 10.57
CA ASP A 28 -25.44 26.95 11.23
C ASP A 28 -24.97 25.56 11.69
N PHE A 29 -25.86 24.78 12.31
CA PHE A 29 -25.55 23.39 12.67
C PHE A 29 -25.10 22.58 11.46
N ILE A 30 -25.82 22.63 10.35
CA ILE A 30 -25.44 21.91 9.13
C ILE A 30 -24.08 22.37 8.61
N HIS A 31 -23.82 23.68 8.62
CA HIS A 31 -22.54 24.23 8.17
C HIS A 31 -21.37 23.72 9.03
N TYR A 32 -21.48 23.82 10.37
CA TYR A 32 -20.43 23.36 11.28
C TYR A 32 -20.27 21.84 11.27
N PHE A 33 -21.37 21.10 11.10
CA PHE A 33 -21.35 19.65 10.96
C PHE A 33 -20.59 19.23 9.70
N ARG A 34 -20.86 19.87 8.55
CA ARG A 34 -20.12 19.64 7.30
C ARG A 34 -18.64 19.98 7.43
N LYS A 35 -18.30 21.09 8.08
CA LYS A 35 -16.92 21.53 8.29
C LYS A 35 -16.08 20.52 9.09
N GLY A 36 -16.71 19.72 9.94
CA GLY A 36 -16.03 18.72 10.76
C GLY A 36 -15.66 17.43 10.02
N PHE A 37 -16.13 17.23 8.80
CA PHE A 37 -15.93 15.99 8.07
C PHE A 37 -14.57 15.86 7.37
N PRO A 38 -14.05 14.62 7.26
CA PRO A 38 -12.89 14.29 6.45
C PRO A 38 -13.18 14.46 4.96
N SER A 39 -12.14 14.65 4.15
CA SER A 39 -12.29 14.91 2.71
C SER A 39 -13.03 13.76 2.01
N ARG A 40 -12.78 12.51 2.43
CA ARG A 40 -13.44 11.32 1.87
C ARG A 40 -14.97 11.39 1.93
N ILE A 41 -15.52 11.98 2.98
CA ILE A 41 -16.98 12.11 3.16
C ILE A 41 -17.49 13.33 2.40
N LEU A 42 -16.73 14.43 2.41
CA LEU A 42 -17.06 15.64 1.66
C LEU A 42 -17.15 15.39 0.15
N ASP A 43 -16.24 14.60 -0.41
CA ASP A 43 -16.24 14.23 -1.83
C ASP A 43 -17.49 13.40 -2.19
N GLN A 44 -17.91 12.48 -1.31
CA GLN A 44 -19.12 11.67 -1.52
C GLN A 44 -20.39 12.52 -1.36
N LEU A 45 -20.41 13.47 -0.42
CA LEU A 45 -21.48 14.44 -0.27
C LEU A 45 -21.60 15.34 -1.50
N ALA A 46 -20.48 15.74 -2.10
CA ALA A 46 -20.46 16.54 -3.33
C ALA A 46 -20.94 15.76 -4.55
N SER A 47 -20.69 14.43 -4.57
CA SER A 47 -21.18 13.54 -5.61
C SER A 47 -22.67 13.18 -5.50
N HIS A 48 -23.33 13.52 -4.39
CA HIS A 48 -24.74 13.20 -4.18
C HIS A 48 -25.63 14.06 -5.10
N PRO A 49 -26.62 13.48 -5.80
CA PRO A 49 -27.40 14.19 -6.81
C PRO A 49 -28.29 15.30 -6.25
N SER A 50 -28.68 15.23 -4.97
CA SER A 50 -29.48 16.24 -4.30
C SER A 50 -28.76 16.87 -3.12
N ARG A 51 -29.07 18.15 -2.87
CA ARG A 51 -28.56 18.87 -1.71
C ARG A 51 -29.31 18.41 -0.45
N ILE A 52 -28.56 17.91 0.52
CA ILE A 52 -29.10 17.50 1.82
C ILE A 52 -29.14 18.73 2.75
N ASP A 53 -30.34 19.28 2.95
CA ASP A 53 -30.60 20.49 3.76
C ASP A 53 -31.23 20.19 5.13
N SER A 54 -31.53 18.92 5.42
CA SER A 54 -31.95 18.44 6.74
C SER A 54 -30.73 17.92 7.49
N LEU A 55 -30.57 18.33 8.76
CA LEU A 55 -29.48 17.85 9.61
C LEU A 55 -29.60 16.34 9.86
N GLN A 56 -30.82 15.82 9.98
CA GLN A 56 -31.07 14.41 10.24
C GLN A 56 -30.68 13.57 9.02
N ASP A 57 -31.18 13.93 7.84
CA ASP A 57 -30.85 13.27 6.58
C ASP A 57 -29.33 13.30 6.31
N LEU A 58 -28.68 14.42 6.66
CA LEU A 58 -27.23 14.55 6.54
C LEU A 58 -26.50 13.63 7.52
N THR A 59 -27.01 13.48 8.74
CA THR A 59 -26.47 12.57 9.74
C THR A 59 -26.59 11.12 9.26
N ASP A 60 -27.76 10.73 8.79
CA ASP A 60 -28.04 9.35 8.36
C ASP A 60 -27.19 8.98 7.13
N PHE A 61 -27.15 9.86 6.13
CA PHE A 61 -26.34 9.65 4.93
C PHE A 61 -24.84 9.57 5.23
N THR A 62 -24.33 10.43 6.11
CA THR A 62 -22.90 10.41 6.47
C THR A 62 -22.52 9.18 7.29
N LEU A 63 -23.44 8.69 8.14
CA LEU A 63 -23.26 7.44 8.88
C LEU A 63 -23.24 6.23 7.94
N GLU A 64 -24.11 6.19 6.93
CA GLU A 64 -24.14 5.13 5.92
C GLU A 64 -22.82 5.09 5.12
N LEU A 65 -22.36 6.25 4.65
CA LEU A 65 -21.08 6.37 3.93
C LEU A 65 -19.89 5.88 4.77
N ASP A 66 -19.85 6.24 6.05
CA ASP A 66 -18.77 5.84 6.95
C ASP A 66 -18.81 4.34 7.23
N THR A 67 -19.99 3.77 7.47
CA THR A 67 -20.18 2.34 7.69
C THR A 67 -19.64 1.54 6.50
N ARG A 68 -20.09 1.90 5.28
CA ARG A 68 -19.64 1.27 4.04
C ARG A 68 -18.14 1.42 3.80
N TYR A 69 -17.58 2.57 4.15
CA TYR A 69 -16.14 2.80 4.06
C TYR A 69 -15.38 1.84 4.97
N HIS A 70 -15.78 1.72 6.23
CA HIS A 70 -15.12 0.88 7.21
C HIS A 70 -15.27 -0.62 6.90
N GLU A 71 -16.44 -1.06 6.43
CA GLU A 71 -16.64 -2.41 5.90
C GLU A 71 -15.65 -2.73 4.79
N ARG A 72 -15.53 -1.83 3.79
CA ARG A 72 -14.56 -1.98 2.70
C ARG A 72 -13.12 -2.01 3.19
N GLN A 73 -12.77 -1.25 4.22
CA GLN A 73 -11.42 -1.31 4.79
C GLN A 73 -11.17 -2.66 5.49
N ASN A 74 -12.15 -3.18 6.20
CA ASN A 74 -12.07 -4.49 6.86
C ASN A 74 -11.98 -5.65 5.85
N GLU A 75 -12.69 -5.57 4.73
CA GLU A 75 -12.52 -6.53 3.63
C GLU A 75 -11.09 -6.51 3.08
N LYS A 76 -10.56 -5.31 2.84
CA LYS A 76 -9.19 -5.14 2.32
C LYS A 76 -8.13 -5.70 3.27
N SER A 77 -8.27 -5.53 4.58
CA SER A 77 -7.34 -6.13 5.55
C SER A 77 -7.45 -7.65 5.52
N HIS A 78 -8.66 -8.21 5.50
CA HIS A 78 -8.85 -9.67 5.41
C HIS A 78 -8.26 -10.30 4.13
N TYR A 79 -8.32 -9.60 2.99
CA TYR A 79 -7.68 -10.06 1.76
C TYR A 79 -6.14 -9.99 1.83
N GLN A 80 -5.57 -9.06 2.62
CA GLN A 80 -4.13 -8.97 2.82
C GLN A 80 -3.61 -10.05 3.79
N GLU A 81 -4.40 -10.41 4.81
CA GLU A 81 -4.07 -11.46 5.79
C GLU A 81 -4.18 -12.87 5.20
N LYS A 82 -5.07 -13.10 4.22
CA LYS A 82 -5.19 -14.39 3.50
C LYS A 82 -4.12 -14.62 2.44
N LYS A 83 -2.95 -13.98 2.55
CA LYS A 83 -1.77 -14.46 1.80
C LYS A 83 -1.34 -15.78 2.47
N PRO A 84 -1.27 -16.91 1.75
CA PRO A 84 -0.81 -18.15 2.35
C PRO A 84 0.60 -17.93 2.87
N GLU A 85 0.73 -17.98 4.20
CA GLU A 85 1.99 -18.10 4.89
C GLU A 85 2.56 -19.46 4.48
N VAL A 86 3.46 -19.44 3.48
CA VAL A 86 4.31 -20.59 3.20
C VAL A 86 5.30 -20.64 4.36
N SER A 87 4.88 -21.28 5.44
CA SER A 87 5.70 -21.62 6.58
C SER A 87 6.85 -22.49 6.07
N LYS A 88 8.04 -21.88 6.08
CA LYS A 88 9.31 -22.55 5.92
C LYS A 88 9.51 -23.44 7.15
N LEU A 89 9.13 -24.71 7.06
CA LEU A 89 9.70 -25.75 7.92
C LEU A 89 10.94 -26.30 7.21
N ASN A 90 12.10 -25.91 7.74
CA ASN A 90 13.39 -26.39 7.31
C ASN A 90 13.56 -27.87 7.69
N SER A 91 13.94 -28.64 6.68
CA SER A 91 15.02 -29.63 6.68
C SER A 91 15.23 -30.50 7.93
N SER A 92 14.81 -31.74 7.83
CA SER A 92 15.65 -32.88 8.21
C SER A 92 15.49 -33.97 7.15
N HIS A 93 16.60 -34.30 6.48
CA HIS A 93 16.74 -35.46 5.62
C HIS A 93 16.51 -36.74 6.46
N PRO A 94 15.89 -37.79 5.88
CA PRO A 94 16.77 -38.86 5.40
C PRO A 94 16.35 -39.49 4.06
N GLN A 95 17.42 -39.86 3.36
CA GLN A 95 17.62 -40.81 2.27
C GLN A 95 16.47 -41.78 1.87
N ASN A 96 16.24 -41.77 0.55
CA ASN A 96 16.15 -42.92 -0.35
C ASN A 96 14.91 -43.84 -0.29
N SER A 97 14.07 -43.76 -1.33
CA SER A 97 13.68 -44.93 -2.11
C SER A 97 13.01 -44.52 -3.43
N SER A 98 13.44 -45.22 -4.47
CA SER A 98 13.04 -45.17 -5.86
C SER A 98 11.53 -45.36 -6.09
N SER A 99 10.92 -44.48 -6.89
CA SER A 99 9.94 -44.93 -7.90
C SER A 99 9.91 -43.96 -9.08
N SER A 100 10.03 -44.54 -10.27
CA SER A 100 9.90 -43.81 -11.53
C SER A 100 8.44 -43.43 -11.75
N SER A 101 8.18 -42.19 -12.16
CA SER A 101 7.01 -41.85 -12.96
C SER A 101 7.20 -40.51 -13.65
N GLN A 102 7.53 -40.59 -14.94
CA GLN A 102 7.52 -39.46 -15.85
C GLN A 102 6.12 -38.85 -15.94
N LYS A 103 5.95 -37.58 -15.58
CA LYS A 103 4.80 -36.77 -16.03
C LYS A 103 5.24 -35.36 -16.46
N LYS A 104 5.31 -35.25 -17.79
CA LYS A 104 5.09 -34.10 -18.70
C LYS A 104 5.15 -32.68 -18.10
N LYS A 105 6.14 -31.92 -18.58
CA LYS A 105 6.26 -30.46 -18.44
C LYS A 105 5.07 -29.78 -19.13
N THR A 106 4.15 -29.20 -18.36
CA THR A 106 3.19 -28.22 -18.90
C THR A 106 3.79 -26.83 -18.74
N ASN A 107 3.98 -26.19 -19.89
CA ASN A 107 4.48 -24.84 -20.05
C ASN A 107 3.43 -23.85 -19.53
N PHE A 108 3.48 -23.49 -18.25
CA PHE A 108 2.66 -22.41 -17.72
C PHE A 108 3.33 -21.08 -18.06
N GLN A 109 2.88 -20.45 -19.15
CA GLN A 109 3.10 -19.03 -19.39
C GLN A 109 2.52 -18.25 -18.21
N LYS A 110 3.41 -17.79 -17.33
CA LYS A 110 3.08 -17.03 -16.13
C LYS A 110 2.55 -15.68 -16.58
N ARG A 111 1.22 -15.51 -16.52
CA ARG A 111 0.55 -14.23 -16.73
C ARG A 111 1.28 -13.15 -15.93
N GLU A 112 1.72 -12.09 -16.60
CA GLU A 112 2.40 -10.98 -15.96
C GLU A 112 1.48 -10.40 -14.89
N LYS A 113 1.92 -10.47 -13.63
CA LYS A 113 1.21 -9.82 -12.54
C LYS A 113 1.23 -8.31 -12.80
N PRO A 114 0.14 -7.58 -12.50
CA PRO A 114 0.13 -6.13 -12.66
C PRO A 114 1.32 -5.53 -11.88
N HIS A 115 2.00 -4.54 -12.47
CA HIS A 115 3.24 -3.92 -11.96
C HIS A 115 3.16 -3.52 -10.47
N SER A 116 1.96 -3.22 -9.98
CA SER A 116 1.65 -2.94 -8.56
C SER A 116 1.96 -4.09 -7.59
N SER A 117 1.96 -5.35 -8.06
CA SER A 117 2.26 -6.53 -7.24
C SER A 117 3.76 -6.77 -6.99
N LEU A 118 4.63 -6.03 -7.69
CA LEU A 118 6.09 -6.14 -7.60
C LEU A 118 6.70 -5.15 -6.60
N LEU A 119 5.87 -4.24 -6.08
CA LEU A 119 6.27 -3.17 -5.18
C LEU A 119 5.65 -3.37 -3.80
N ASN A 120 6.37 -2.99 -2.75
CA ASN A 120 5.86 -2.94 -1.39
C ASN A 120 5.06 -1.66 -1.13
N LYS A 121 4.50 -1.51 0.08
CA LYS A 121 3.78 -0.31 0.55
C LYS A 121 4.58 1.00 0.41
N TYR A 122 5.90 0.90 0.31
CA TYR A 122 6.83 2.04 0.17
C TYR A 122 7.30 2.25 -1.29
N PHE A 123 6.61 1.67 -2.28
CA PHE A 123 6.95 1.74 -3.70
C PHE A 123 8.37 1.21 -4.04
N LYS A 124 8.92 0.35 -3.19
CA LYS A 124 10.22 -0.33 -3.42
C LYS A 124 9.98 -1.76 -3.88
N LEU A 125 10.91 -2.29 -4.68
CA LEU A 125 10.86 -3.67 -5.15
C LEU A 125 10.80 -4.65 -3.97
N ILE A 126 9.86 -5.61 -4.00
CA ILE A 126 9.80 -6.66 -2.98
C ILE A 126 11.03 -7.59 -3.05
N ASN A 127 11.47 -8.14 -1.92
CA ASN A 127 12.67 -8.99 -1.86
C ASN A 127 12.60 -10.18 -2.83
N TYR A 128 11.44 -10.83 -2.95
CA TYR A 128 11.23 -11.93 -3.89
C TYR A 128 11.46 -11.53 -5.35
N GLU A 129 11.00 -10.35 -5.76
CA GLU A 129 11.22 -9.85 -7.12
C GLU A 129 12.68 -9.43 -7.33
N LYS A 130 13.33 -8.88 -6.30
CA LYS A 130 14.76 -8.57 -6.34
C LYS A 130 15.61 -9.83 -6.55
N GLU A 131 15.33 -10.90 -5.80
CA GLU A 131 16.01 -12.20 -5.95
C GLU A 131 15.76 -12.82 -7.31
N ARG A 132 14.52 -12.76 -7.81
CA ARG A 132 14.19 -13.23 -9.15
C ARG A 132 15.00 -12.48 -10.22
N ARG A 133 15.09 -11.16 -10.12
CA ARG A 133 15.89 -10.35 -11.06
C ARG A 133 17.36 -10.74 -11.00
N ILE A 134 17.92 -10.95 -9.82
CA ILE A 134 19.32 -11.42 -9.68
C ILE A 134 19.50 -12.80 -10.34
N LYS A 135 18.57 -13.73 -10.12
CA LYS A 135 18.62 -15.08 -10.70
C LYS A 135 18.46 -15.09 -12.23
N GLU A 136 17.64 -14.19 -12.76
CA GLU A 136 17.39 -14.03 -14.21
C GLU A 136 18.40 -13.08 -14.88
N GLY A 137 19.38 -12.55 -14.14
CA GLY A 137 20.37 -11.60 -14.67
C GLY A 137 19.79 -10.25 -15.10
N LEU A 138 18.68 -9.83 -14.47
CA LEU A 138 18.00 -8.57 -14.70
C LEU A 138 18.45 -7.50 -13.70
N CYS A 139 18.54 -6.26 -14.19
CA CYS A 139 18.90 -5.11 -13.40
C CYS A 139 17.86 -4.84 -12.31
N THR A 140 18.30 -4.76 -11.05
CA THR A 140 17.41 -4.50 -9.91
C THR A 140 16.78 -3.11 -9.95
N CYS A 141 17.40 -2.14 -10.64
CA CYS A 141 16.88 -0.78 -10.75
C CYS A 141 15.76 -0.65 -11.79
N CYS A 142 15.95 -1.18 -13.00
CA CYS A 142 15.03 -0.94 -14.13
C CYS A 142 14.48 -2.20 -14.80
N GLY A 143 14.91 -3.39 -14.40
CA GLY A 143 14.44 -4.66 -14.96
C GLY A 143 15.01 -5.04 -16.33
N GLY A 144 15.94 -4.24 -16.89
CA GLY A 144 16.60 -4.56 -18.16
C GLY A 144 17.71 -5.61 -18.02
N LYS A 145 18.10 -6.23 -19.14
CA LYS A 145 19.24 -7.18 -19.21
C LYS A 145 20.57 -6.42 -19.24
N HIS A 146 21.07 -6.02 -18.08
CA HIS A 146 22.38 -5.40 -17.90
C HIS A 146 22.81 -5.45 -16.44
N THR A 147 24.10 -5.23 -16.18
CA THR A 147 24.64 -5.17 -14.81
C THR A 147 24.19 -3.89 -14.11
N LEU A 148 24.19 -3.87 -12.77
CA LEU A 148 23.79 -2.67 -12.01
C LEU A 148 24.70 -1.46 -12.30
N GLU A 149 25.94 -1.70 -12.69
CA GLU A 149 26.92 -0.66 -12.98
C GLU A 149 26.66 0.03 -14.32
N SER A 150 26.19 -0.71 -15.32
CA SER A 150 25.84 -0.16 -16.63
C SER A 150 24.37 0.31 -16.70
N CYS A 151 23.71 0.50 -15.56
CA CYS A 151 22.32 0.93 -15.51
C CYS A 151 22.18 2.45 -15.56
N PHE A 152 21.66 2.98 -16.66
CA PHE A 152 21.38 4.42 -16.82
C PHE A 152 20.36 4.96 -15.78
N LYS A 153 19.46 4.11 -15.28
CA LYS A 153 18.46 4.49 -14.26
C LYS A 153 18.95 4.31 -12.83
N ARG A 154 20.24 4.03 -12.62
CA ARG A 154 20.82 3.94 -11.28
C ARG A 154 20.85 5.34 -10.65
N PRO A 155 20.27 5.53 -9.46
CA PRO A 155 20.42 6.80 -8.75
C PRO A 155 21.90 6.99 -8.38
N GLN A 156 22.45 8.15 -8.69
CA GLN A 156 23.84 8.56 -8.40
C GLN A 156 24.10 8.79 -6.90
N SER A 157 23.27 8.25 -5.99
CA SER A 157 23.41 8.46 -4.57
C SER A 157 24.45 7.51 -3.97
N LYS A 158 25.64 8.08 -3.73
CA LYS A 158 26.77 7.55 -2.94
C LYS A 158 27.51 6.36 -3.57
N LEU A 159 28.36 6.66 -4.55
CA LEU A 159 29.64 5.97 -4.66
C LEU A 159 30.43 6.27 -3.38
N ALA A 160 30.42 5.33 -2.43
CA ALA A 160 31.56 5.19 -1.54
C ALA A 160 32.74 4.86 -2.47
N GLN A 161 33.66 5.80 -2.60
CA GLN A 161 34.82 5.62 -3.46
C GLN A 161 35.63 4.41 -2.98
N PRO A 162 36.07 3.52 -3.88
CA PRO A 162 37.13 2.58 -3.55
C PRO A 162 38.41 3.39 -3.35
N SER A 163 39.01 3.28 -2.17
CA SER A 163 40.36 3.77 -1.86
C SER A 163 41.36 3.11 -2.81
N GLY A 164 41.72 3.82 -3.88
CA GLY A 164 42.77 3.41 -4.80
C GLY A 164 44.12 3.51 -4.10
N ASN A 165 44.81 2.37 -4.04
CA ASN A 165 46.23 2.26 -3.73
C ASN A 165 47.04 3.13 -4.72
N PHE A 166 47.88 4.02 -4.20
CA PHE A 166 48.87 4.76 -5.00
C PHE A 166 50.05 3.84 -5.34
N PRO A 167 50.46 3.67 -6.61
CA PRO A 167 51.76 3.10 -6.93
C PRO A 167 52.86 4.17 -6.78
N ALA A 168 53.97 3.76 -6.16
CA ALA A 168 55.16 4.57 -5.97
C ALA A 168 55.78 4.96 -7.32
N ARG A 169 56.14 6.24 -7.45
CA ARG A 169 56.82 6.83 -8.61
C ARG A 169 58.31 6.53 -8.55
N GLU A 170 58.79 5.66 -9.44
CA GLU A 170 60.23 5.49 -9.70
C GLU A 170 60.81 6.76 -10.36
N LYS A 171 61.99 7.17 -9.88
CA LYS A 171 62.81 8.26 -10.44
C LYS A 171 63.68 7.71 -11.58
N PRO A 172 63.83 8.42 -12.71
CA PRO A 172 64.97 8.21 -13.60
C PRO A 172 66.17 9.04 -13.14
N GLU A 173 67.36 8.51 -13.48
CA GLU A 173 68.72 9.01 -13.22
C GLU A 173 69.01 10.41 -13.81
#